data_AF-A0AAD4JZ77-F1
#
_entry.id   AF-A0AAD4JZ77-F1
#
_cell.length_a   1.000
_cell.length_b   1.000
_cell.length_c   1.000
_cell.angle_alpha   90.00
_cell.angle_beta   90.00
_cell.angle_gamma   90.00
#
_symmetry.space_group_name_H-M   'P 1'
#
loop_
_entity.id
_entity.type
_entity.pdbx_description
1 polymer ?
#
loop_
_entity_poly.entity_id
_entity_poly.type
_entity_poly.pdbx_seq_one_letter_code
_entity_poly.pdbx_strand_id
1 'polypeptide(L)'
;MERKSLVVWRRPWITLKYSTLEASTLLIKLLVRLLDRRFLIGCLLLIVICSLPGPHEAYVQICRQNLGFAVYWLGLGVLSSVGFGSGLHTFLLYLGPHVAAVALAAYECETLDFPTPPYPDQKICPKEPYDHYVPNVWQILTKVRTESLLWGVGTALGELPPYFMARAARLSGKCVEERQEMAERQRRSGKLGLFNRSKLLVERVVLRIGFLGILLCASVPNPLFDLAGVACGHFLVPFWKFFLATLIGKAIFKANIQQLIVVIAFSEDLVTMLINSLGRVPWIGSRLQAPIQKVLSTTKLRMHRKVKDDSSTGLGIVAHGFQILALFIVTYFVVSLLNALAQKHWQRKHDQEKEQRAQEIELEQRSNDGDNQQAQE
;
A
#
# COMPACT_ATOMS: atom_id res chain seq x y z
N MET A 1 16.17 -22.98 -17.98
CA MET A 1 15.13 -22.44 -18.90
C MET A 1 13.71 -22.85 -18.54
N GLU A 2 13.48 -24.00 -17.91
CA GLU A 2 12.12 -24.51 -17.59
C GLU A 2 11.34 -23.65 -16.58
N ARG A 3 11.98 -23.08 -15.55
CA ARG A 3 11.32 -22.14 -14.60
C ARG A 3 10.64 -20.97 -15.29
N LYS A 4 11.32 -20.34 -16.26
CA LYS A 4 10.81 -19.19 -17.03
C LYS A 4 9.69 -19.59 -18.03
N SER A 5 9.45 -20.89 -18.23
CA SER A 5 8.39 -21.42 -19.09
C SER A 5 7.06 -21.65 -18.37
N LEU A 6 7.07 -21.66 -17.03
CA LEU A 6 5.88 -21.72 -16.18
C LEU A 6 5.22 -20.35 -16.14
N VAL A 7 4.39 -20.10 -17.15
CA VAL A 7 3.61 -18.88 -17.28
C VAL A 7 2.19 -19.26 -17.73
N VAL A 8 1.17 -18.58 -17.21
CA VAL A 8 -0.26 -18.89 -17.48
C VAL A 8 -0.54 -18.95 -18.98
N TRP A 9 0.01 -18.04 -19.79
CA TRP A 9 -0.19 -18.01 -21.24
C TRP A 9 0.53 -19.13 -22.01
N ARG A 10 1.52 -19.81 -21.41
CA ARG A 10 2.28 -20.88 -22.09
C ARG A 10 1.85 -22.27 -21.65
N ARG A 11 1.57 -22.45 -20.36
CA ARG A 11 1.18 -23.71 -19.73
C ARG A 11 0.11 -23.46 -18.65
N PRO A 12 -1.14 -23.11 -19.03
CA PRO A 12 -2.15 -22.62 -18.09
C PRO A 12 -2.46 -23.61 -16.98
N TRP A 13 -2.76 -24.86 -17.33
CA TRP A 13 -3.15 -25.90 -16.36
C TRP A 13 -2.04 -26.27 -15.38
N ILE A 14 -0.81 -26.39 -15.87
CA ILE A 14 0.36 -26.74 -15.04
C ILE A 14 0.70 -25.58 -14.10
N THR A 15 0.72 -24.34 -14.63
CA THR A 15 0.97 -23.14 -13.83
C THR A 15 -0.11 -22.98 -12.76
N LEU A 16 -1.39 -23.18 -13.09
CA LEU A 16 -2.49 -23.08 -12.13
C LEU A 16 -2.37 -24.15 -11.04
N LYS A 17 -2.11 -25.41 -11.40
CA LYS A 17 -1.91 -26.51 -10.43
C LYS A 17 -0.77 -26.23 -9.46
N TYR A 18 0.40 -25.80 -9.94
CA TYR A 18 1.52 -25.48 -9.06
C TYR A 18 1.26 -24.24 -8.20
N SER A 19 0.55 -23.25 -8.75
CA SER A 19 0.15 -22.06 -8.02
C SER A 19 -0.79 -22.39 -6.84
N THR A 20 -1.82 -23.23 -7.07
CA THR A 20 -2.76 -23.63 -6.02
C THR A 20 -2.12 -24.52 -4.95
N LEU A 21 -1.22 -25.43 -5.33
CA LEU A 21 -0.43 -26.23 -4.39
C LEU A 21 0.46 -25.37 -3.49
N GLU A 22 1.12 -24.37 -4.06
CA GLU A 22 1.94 -23.45 -3.26
C GLU A 22 1.08 -22.55 -2.37
N ALA A 23 -0.04 -22.04 -2.89
CA ALA A 23 -0.98 -21.24 -2.12
C ALA A 23 -1.52 -22.03 -0.91
N SER A 24 -1.97 -23.27 -1.11
CA SER A 24 -2.45 -24.15 -0.04
C SER A 24 -1.35 -24.48 0.96
N THR A 25 -0.12 -24.77 0.50
CA THR A 25 1.03 -25.00 1.40
C THR A 25 1.33 -23.78 2.27
N LEU A 26 1.30 -22.58 1.68
CA LEU A 26 1.50 -21.33 2.42
C LEU A 26 0.36 -21.06 3.40
N LEU A 27 -0.88 -21.36 3.00
CA LEU A 27 -2.06 -21.23 3.85
C LEU A 27 -2.00 -22.18 5.06
N ILE A 28 -1.62 -23.45 4.84
CA ILE A 28 -1.43 -24.43 5.92
C ILE A 28 -0.32 -23.97 6.86
N LYS A 29 0.82 -23.51 6.33
CA LYS A 29 1.92 -22.97 7.18
C LYS A 29 1.48 -21.77 8.00
N LEU A 30 0.67 -20.89 7.41
CA LEU A 30 0.08 -19.75 8.11
C LEU A 30 -0.87 -20.23 9.22
N LEU A 31 -1.77 -21.17 8.91
CA LEU A 31 -2.73 -21.72 9.87
C LEU A 31 -2.01 -22.41 11.03
N VAL A 32 -1.00 -23.23 10.78
CA VAL A 32 -0.19 -23.88 11.83
C VAL A 32 0.51 -22.85 12.70
N ARG A 33 1.02 -21.77 12.12
CA ARG A 33 1.66 -20.67 12.89
C ARG A 33 0.64 -19.88 13.71
N LEU A 34 -0.57 -19.69 13.20
CA LEU A 34 -1.67 -19.07 13.95
C LEU A 34 -2.21 -19.99 15.07
N LEU A 35 -2.14 -21.30 14.87
CA LEU A 35 -2.44 -22.32 15.89
C LEU A 35 -1.31 -22.53 16.90
N ASP A 36 -0.22 -21.74 16.81
CA ASP A 36 0.83 -21.79 17.82
C ASP A 36 0.22 -21.50 19.21
N ARG A 37 0.49 -22.38 20.17
CA ARG A 37 -0.15 -22.35 21.49
C ARG A 37 0.04 -21.01 22.18
N ARG A 38 1.18 -20.35 21.98
CA ARG A 38 1.48 -19.03 22.55
C ARG A 38 0.56 -17.94 22.00
N PHE A 39 0.29 -17.98 20.69
CA PHE A 39 -0.64 -17.04 20.05
C PHE A 39 -2.08 -17.30 20.50
N LEU A 40 -2.50 -18.57 20.51
CA LEU A 40 -3.82 -18.96 20.99
C LEU A 40 -4.07 -18.58 22.45
N ILE A 41 -3.10 -18.82 23.34
CA ILE A 41 -3.18 -18.40 24.76
C ILE A 41 -3.29 -16.88 24.87
N GLY A 42 -2.53 -16.12 24.07
CA GLY A 42 -2.62 -14.66 24.03
C GLY A 42 -4.00 -14.16 23.58
N CYS A 43 -4.56 -14.77 22.53
CA CYS A 43 -5.92 -14.46 22.07
C CYS A 43 -6.98 -14.83 23.11
N LEU A 44 -6.84 -15.99 23.76
CA LEU A 44 -7.76 -16.45 24.80
C LEU A 44 -7.75 -15.48 26.00
N LEU A 45 -6.56 -15.09 26.46
CA LEU A 45 -6.40 -14.09 27.52
C LEU A 45 -7.05 -12.75 27.15
N LEU A 46 -6.86 -12.28 25.91
CA LEU A 46 -7.49 -11.06 25.43
C LEU A 46 -9.03 -11.16 25.43
N ILE A 47 -9.58 -12.30 25.00
CA ILE A 47 -11.03 -12.53 24.99
C ILE A 47 -11.58 -12.59 26.42
N VAL A 48 -10.89 -13.25 27.34
CA VAL A 48 -11.27 -13.33 28.76
C VAL A 48 -11.27 -11.92 29.38
N ILE A 49 -10.21 -11.13 29.15
CA ILE A 49 -10.14 -9.74 29.61
C ILE A 49 -11.27 -8.90 29.02
N CYS A 50 -11.63 -9.08 27.75
CA CYS A 50 -12.73 -8.35 27.12
C CYS A 50 -14.14 -8.80 27.58
N SER A 51 -14.27 -9.94 28.26
CA SER A 51 -15.56 -10.52 28.68
C SER A 51 -15.83 -10.38 30.18
N LEU A 52 -14.82 -9.96 30.96
CA LEU A 52 -14.96 -9.73 32.38
C LEU A 52 -15.68 -8.39 32.62
N PRO A 53 -16.69 -8.33 33.50
CA PRO A 53 -17.28 -7.05 33.90
C PRO A 53 -16.28 -6.28 34.76
N GLY A 54 -16.10 -4.98 34.47
CA GLY A 54 -15.17 -4.14 35.22
C GLY A 54 -15.03 -2.73 34.67
N PRO A 55 -14.16 -1.88 35.27
CA PRO A 55 -13.97 -0.49 34.83
C PRO A 55 -13.42 -0.38 33.39
N HIS A 56 -12.94 -1.48 32.82
CA HIS A 56 -12.47 -1.58 31.45
C HIS A 56 -13.60 -1.75 30.43
N GLU A 57 -14.84 -2.03 30.84
CA GLU A 57 -16.00 -2.26 29.95
C GLU A 57 -16.27 -1.04 29.05
N ALA A 58 -16.15 0.18 29.59
CA ALA A 58 -16.27 1.41 28.81
C ALA A 58 -15.23 1.49 27.68
N TYR A 59 -13.97 1.12 27.96
CA TYR A 59 -12.90 1.09 26.96
C TYR A 59 -13.09 -0.04 25.94
N VAL A 60 -13.56 -1.22 26.39
CA VAL A 60 -13.86 -2.36 25.50
C VAL A 60 -14.99 -2.00 24.53
N GLN A 61 -16.02 -1.30 24.99
CA GLN A 61 -17.14 -0.88 24.15
C GLN A 61 -16.70 0.16 23.10
N ILE A 62 -15.90 1.15 23.50
CA ILE A 62 -15.30 2.13 22.58
C ILE A 62 -14.41 1.42 21.55
N CYS A 63 -13.56 0.50 21.99
CA CYS A 63 -12.73 -0.31 21.10
C CYS A 63 -13.58 -1.13 20.14
N ARG A 64 -14.64 -1.82 20.59
CA ARG A 64 -15.50 -2.66 19.76
C ARG A 64 -16.20 -1.85 18.67
N GLN A 65 -16.68 -0.65 19.01
CA GLN A 65 -17.30 0.27 18.05
C GLN A 65 -16.29 0.81 17.03
N ASN A 66 -15.08 1.14 17.47
CA ASN A 66 -14.04 1.74 16.61
C ASN A 66 -13.16 0.72 15.87
N LEU A 67 -13.17 -0.56 16.28
CA LEU A 67 -12.30 -1.59 15.70
C LEU A 67 -12.64 -1.83 14.23
N GLY A 68 -13.93 -1.95 13.91
CA GLY A 68 -14.37 -2.14 12.53
C GLY A 68 -13.94 -0.97 11.64
N PHE A 69 -14.08 0.25 12.15
CA PHE A 69 -13.63 1.47 11.49
C PHE A 69 -12.10 1.51 11.29
N ALA A 70 -11.33 1.15 12.33
CA ALA A 70 -9.88 1.10 12.27
C ALA A 70 -9.38 0.05 11.27
N VAL A 71 -9.95 -1.16 11.31
CA VAL A 71 -9.63 -2.25 10.39
C VAL A 71 -9.98 -1.88 8.95
N TYR A 72 -11.12 -1.22 8.74
CA TYR A 72 -11.53 -0.77 7.42
C TYR A 72 -10.54 0.23 6.81
N TRP A 73 -10.21 1.32 7.51
CA TRP A 73 -9.30 2.35 6.99
C TRP A 73 -7.86 1.88 6.88
N LEU A 74 -7.37 1.11 7.86
CA LEU A 74 -6.05 0.51 7.80
C LEU A 74 -5.96 -0.50 6.65
N GLY A 75 -6.96 -1.38 6.52
CA GLY A 75 -7.04 -2.38 5.46
C GLY A 75 -7.08 -1.76 4.07
N LEU A 76 -7.91 -0.73 3.86
CA LEU A 76 -7.92 0.04 2.61
C LEU A 76 -6.56 0.69 2.32
N GLY A 77 -5.87 1.22 3.34
CA GLY A 77 -4.52 1.75 3.21
C GLY A 77 -3.52 0.69 2.75
N VAL A 78 -3.55 -0.52 3.33
CA VAL A 78 -2.67 -1.63 2.91
C VAL A 78 -2.98 -2.06 1.48
N LEU A 79 -4.26 -2.28 1.16
CA LEU A 79 -4.68 -2.68 -0.18
C LEU A 79 -4.34 -1.63 -1.24
N SER A 80 -4.31 -0.35 -0.85
CA SER A 80 -3.94 0.75 -1.74
C SER A 80 -2.49 0.70 -2.22
N SER A 81 -1.61 0.04 -1.46
CA SER A 81 -0.16 0.05 -1.68
C SER A 81 0.35 -1.28 -2.26
N VAL A 82 -0.26 -2.42 -1.92
CA VAL A 82 0.17 -3.77 -2.32
C VAL A 82 0.05 -4.04 -3.84
N GLY A 83 -0.55 -3.13 -4.64
CA GLY A 83 -0.96 -3.40 -6.03
C GLY A 83 -0.12 -2.83 -7.17
N PHE A 84 0.40 -1.58 -7.14
CA PHE A 84 1.18 -1.01 -8.26
C PHE A 84 1.87 0.33 -7.93
N GLY A 85 2.12 0.60 -6.63
CA GLY A 85 2.96 1.75 -6.24
C GLY A 85 2.44 3.13 -6.67
N SER A 86 1.14 3.33 -6.89
CA SER A 86 0.59 4.64 -7.29
C SER A 86 -0.52 5.12 -6.35
N GLY A 87 -0.37 4.93 -5.02
CA GLY A 87 -1.38 5.17 -3.98
C GLY A 87 -2.10 6.54 -4.00
N LEU A 88 -1.68 7.48 -4.86
CA LEU A 88 -2.45 8.63 -5.30
C LEU A 88 -3.79 8.26 -5.99
N HIS A 89 -3.82 7.26 -6.88
CA HIS A 89 -5.05 6.86 -7.58
C HIS A 89 -6.06 6.27 -6.59
N THR A 90 -5.61 5.40 -5.68
CA THR A 90 -6.47 4.79 -4.67
C THR A 90 -6.93 5.80 -3.62
N PHE A 91 -6.10 6.80 -3.28
CA PHE A 91 -6.53 7.94 -2.47
C PHE A 91 -7.73 8.64 -3.09
N LEU A 92 -7.68 8.95 -4.40
CA LEU A 92 -8.78 9.61 -5.11
C LEU A 92 -10.06 8.78 -5.22
N LEU A 93 -10.00 7.45 -5.02
CA LEU A 93 -11.16 6.58 -5.09
C LEU A 93 -11.86 6.37 -3.74
N TYR A 94 -11.12 6.43 -2.63
CA TYR A 94 -11.67 6.09 -1.32
C TYR A 94 -11.56 7.26 -0.34
N LEU A 95 -10.34 7.61 0.09
CA LEU A 95 -10.14 8.64 1.12
C LEU A 95 -10.49 10.05 0.61
N GLY A 96 -10.16 10.39 -0.63
CA GLY A 96 -10.43 11.69 -1.23
C GLY A 96 -11.93 12.04 -1.28
N PRO A 97 -12.79 11.18 -1.87
CA PRO A 97 -14.24 11.39 -1.86
C PRO A 97 -14.82 11.46 -0.46
N HIS A 98 -14.29 10.68 0.47
CA HIS A 98 -14.69 10.74 1.88
C HIS A 98 -14.38 12.10 2.51
N VAL A 99 -13.13 12.59 2.40
CA VAL A 99 -12.72 13.90 2.91
C VAL A 99 -13.53 15.02 2.25
N ALA A 100 -13.79 14.91 0.95
CA ALA A 100 -14.61 15.87 0.22
C ALA A 100 -16.07 15.88 0.70
N ALA A 101 -16.65 14.71 0.99
CA ALA A 101 -18.00 14.62 1.52
C ALA A 101 -18.11 15.26 2.92
N VAL A 102 -17.12 15.05 3.78
CA VAL A 102 -17.04 15.67 5.12
C VAL A 102 -16.87 17.18 5.02
N ALA A 103 -15.95 17.66 4.18
CA ALA A 103 -15.75 19.08 3.96
C ALA A 103 -17.01 19.75 3.41
N LEU A 104 -17.71 19.09 2.49
CA LEU A 104 -18.94 19.62 1.91
C LEU A 104 -20.08 19.66 2.93
N ALA A 105 -20.27 18.60 3.72
CA ALA A 105 -21.25 18.59 4.81
C ALA A 105 -20.97 19.68 5.85
N ALA A 106 -19.69 19.94 6.14
CA ALA A 106 -19.27 20.98 7.07
C ALA A 106 -19.63 22.39 6.59
N TYR A 107 -19.49 22.67 5.28
CA TYR A 107 -19.88 23.96 4.69
C TYR A 107 -21.40 24.09 4.48
N GLU A 108 -22.10 23.01 4.14
CA GLU A 108 -23.55 23.01 3.91
C GLU A 108 -24.35 23.08 5.21
N CYS A 109 -23.98 22.29 6.23
CA CYS A 109 -24.67 22.26 7.51
C CYS A 109 -24.20 23.38 8.45
N GLU A 110 -23.14 24.12 8.09
CA GLU A 110 -22.51 25.15 8.94
C GLU A 110 -22.20 24.64 10.36
N THR A 111 -21.71 23.40 10.45
CA THR A 111 -21.32 22.75 11.70
C THR A 111 -20.46 21.52 11.42
N LEU A 112 -19.70 21.08 12.42
CA LEU A 112 -18.96 19.81 12.38
C LEU A 112 -19.67 18.69 13.15
N ASP A 113 -20.84 18.96 13.71
CA ASP A 113 -21.61 18.06 14.57
C ASP A 113 -22.65 17.27 13.80
N PHE A 114 -22.24 16.71 12.66
CA PHE A 114 -22.96 15.67 11.93
C PHE A 114 -22.46 14.27 12.36
N PRO A 115 -23.26 13.21 12.16
CA PRO A 115 -22.98 11.88 12.68
C PRO A 115 -21.55 11.40 12.38
N THR A 116 -20.88 10.91 13.42
CA THR A 116 -19.56 10.26 13.37
C THR A 116 -19.63 8.91 12.67
N PRO A 117 -18.50 8.37 12.17
CA PRO A 117 -18.47 7.08 11.50
C PRO A 117 -19.08 5.96 12.37
N PRO A 118 -19.80 4.99 11.78
CA PRO A 118 -20.06 4.82 10.35
C PRO A 118 -21.02 5.90 9.80
N TYR A 119 -20.57 6.58 8.75
CA TYR A 119 -21.34 7.66 8.14
C TYR A 119 -22.55 7.08 7.41
N PRO A 120 -23.76 7.64 7.59
CA PRO A 120 -24.92 7.21 6.82
C PRO A 120 -24.72 7.46 5.31
N ASP A 121 -25.36 6.66 4.47
CA ASP A 121 -25.30 6.77 2.99
C ASP A 121 -25.81 8.12 2.44
N GLN A 122 -26.47 8.90 3.29
CA GLN A 122 -27.03 10.22 3.02
C GLN A 122 -26.43 11.21 4.02
N LYS A 123 -26.06 12.41 3.55
CA LYS A 123 -25.63 13.50 4.43
C LYS A 123 -26.82 13.95 5.27
N ILE A 124 -26.72 13.82 6.59
CA ILE A 124 -27.77 14.23 7.53
C ILE A 124 -27.20 15.38 8.37
N CYS A 125 -27.71 16.59 8.18
CA CYS A 125 -27.44 17.69 9.08
C CYS A 125 -28.14 17.45 10.44
N PRO A 126 -27.60 17.96 11.55
CA PRO A 126 -28.26 17.88 12.84
C PRO A 126 -29.68 18.49 12.80
N LYS A 127 -30.57 17.97 13.65
CA LYS A 127 -31.93 18.49 13.78
C LYS A 127 -31.88 19.84 14.52
N GLU A 128 -32.56 20.85 14.01
CA GLU A 128 -32.67 22.16 14.68
C GLU A 128 -33.28 22.04 16.08
N PRO A 129 -32.88 22.89 17.04
CA PRO A 129 -31.88 23.96 16.94
C PRO A 129 -30.44 23.46 17.17
N TYR A 130 -29.48 23.97 16.40
CA TYR A 130 -28.04 23.76 16.61
C TYR A 130 -27.25 25.03 16.27
N ASP A 131 -26.03 25.16 16.81
CA ASP A 131 -25.20 26.34 16.61
C ASP A 131 -24.58 26.35 15.21
N HIS A 132 -24.95 27.36 14.41
CA HIS A 132 -24.39 27.61 13.09
C HIS A 132 -23.06 28.35 13.21
N TYR A 133 -21.99 27.73 12.74
CA TYR A 133 -20.70 28.37 12.56
C TYR A 133 -19.98 27.77 11.35
N VAL A 134 -19.44 28.60 10.47
CA VAL A 134 -18.67 28.11 9.33
C VAL A 134 -17.32 27.59 9.83
N PRO A 135 -17.04 26.27 9.69
CA PRO A 135 -15.81 25.71 10.21
C PRO A 135 -14.60 26.09 9.34
N ASN A 136 -13.49 26.40 10.00
CA ASN A 136 -12.22 26.65 9.34
C ASN A 136 -11.65 25.35 8.75
N VAL A 137 -10.80 25.48 7.72
CA VAL A 137 -10.10 24.34 7.08
C VAL A 137 -9.41 23.44 8.12
N TRP A 138 -8.78 24.03 9.13
CA TRP A 138 -8.10 23.28 10.18
C TRP A 138 -9.06 22.42 11.04
N GLN A 139 -10.27 22.92 11.30
CA GLN A 139 -11.27 22.17 12.06
C GLN A 139 -11.80 20.99 11.24
N ILE A 140 -12.04 21.19 9.93
CA ILE A 140 -12.40 20.11 9.00
C ILE A 140 -11.28 19.06 8.92
N LEU A 141 -10.02 19.50 8.80
CA LEU A 141 -8.85 18.60 8.77
C LEU A 141 -8.69 17.80 10.06
N THR A 142 -9.01 18.41 11.21
CA THR A 142 -8.98 17.73 12.50
C THR A 142 -10.07 16.66 12.58
N LYS A 143 -11.25 16.93 11.99
CA LYS A 143 -12.37 15.96 11.94
C LYS A 143 -12.04 14.69 11.13
N VAL A 144 -11.35 14.81 9.99
CA VAL A 144 -10.97 13.65 9.13
C VAL A 144 -9.60 13.03 9.45
N ARG A 145 -8.94 13.52 10.52
CA ARG A 145 -7.55 13.18 10.82
C ARG A 145 -7.39 11.70 11.13
N THR A 146 -8.35 11.10 11.83
CA THR A 146 -8.31 9.70 12.25
C THR A 146 -8.31 8.73 11.07
N GLU A 147 -9.20 8.95 10.12
CA GLU A 147 -9.36 8.22 8.87
C GLU A 147 -8.07 8.30 8.04
N SER A 148 -7.56 9.52 7.89
CA SER A 148 -6.36 9.83 7.12
C SER A 148 -5.10 9.23 7.75
N LEU A 149 -4.98 9.26 9.08
CA LEU A 149 -3.88 8.61 9.79
C LEU A 149 -3.93 7.10 9.65
N LEU A 150 -5.08 6.46 9.88
CA LEU A 150 -5.24 5.01 9.75
C LEU A 150 -4.95 4.53 8.32
N TRP A 151 -5.44 5.27 7.32
CA TRP A 151 -5.11 5.04 5.92
C TRP A 151 -3.61 5.17 5.65
N GLY A 152 -2.98 6.22 6.17
CA GLY A 152 -1.55 6.47 6.01
C GLY A 152 -0.67 5.42 6.68
N VAL A 153 -1.08 4.92 7.86
CA VAL A 153 -0.47 3.78 8.55
C VAL A 153 -0.59 2.52 7.70
N GLY A 154 -1.79 2.23 7.18
CA GLY A 154 -2.01 1.11 6.28
C GLY A 154 -1.15 1.19 5.02
N THR A 155 -1.01 2.38 4.44
CA THR A 155 -0.15 2.63 3.27
C THR A 155 1.31 2.37 3.61
N ALA A 156 1.79 2.80 4.78
CA ALA A 156 3.16 2.52 5.24
C ALA A 156 3.41 1.00 5.38
N LEU A 157 2.43 0.26 5.91
CA LEU A 157 2.51 -1.19 6.04
C LEU A 157 2.53 -1.91 4.69
N GLY A 158 1.67 -1.53 3.75
CA GLY A 158 1.59 -2.20 2.45
C GLY A 158 2.75 -1.89 1.50
N GLU A 159 3.56 -0.86 1.78
CA GLU A 159 4.81 -0.57 1.05
C GLU A 159 6.06 -1.20 1.71
N LEU A 160 5.92 -2.00 2.78
CA LEU A 160 7.02 -2.79 3.37
C LEU A 160 7.55 -3.97 2.53
N PRO A 161 6.78 -4.64 1.64
CA PRO A 161 7.25 -5.83 0.94
C PRO A 161 8.59 -5.66 0.18
N PRO A 162 8.85 -4.57 -0.57
CA PRO A 162 10.14 -4.35 -1.24
C PRO A 162 11.34 -4.36 -0.30
N TYR A 163 11.20 -3.81 0.92
CA TYR A 163 12.26 -3.82 1.93
C TYR A 163 12.59 -5.25 2.39
N PHE A 164 11.57 -6.05 2.73
CA PHE A 164 11.78 -7.43 3.17
C PHE A 164 12.29 -8.31 2.04
N MET A 165 11.79 -8.12 0.82
CA MET A 165 12.26 -8.84 -0.36
C MET A 165 13.76 -8.57 -0.62
N ALA A 166 14.17 -7.29 -0.63
CA ALA A 166 15.57 -6.92 -0.85
C ALA A 166 16.48 -7.41 0.28
N ARG A 167 16.02 -7.34 1.53
CA ARG A 167 16.74 -7.84 2.71
C ARG A 167 16.92 -9.35 2.69
N ALA A 168 15.85 -10.11 2.41
CA ALA A 168 15.91 -11.55 2.27
C ALA A 168 16.81 -11.96 1.10
N ALA A 169 16.74 -11.27 -0.04
CA ALA A 169 17.61 -11.53 -1.18
C ALA A 169 19.09 -11.33 -0.86
N ARG A 170 19.44 -10.30 -0.08
CA ARG A 170 20.82 -10.05 0.36
C ARG A 170 21.33 -11.13 1.31
N LEU A 171 20.49 -11.57 2.25
CA LEU A 171 20.85 -12.59 3.25
C LEU A 171 20.95 -14.00 2.65
N SER A 172 20.12 -14.32 1.66
CA SER A 172 20.10 -15.66 1.05
C SER A 172 21.27 -15.94 0.10
N GLY A 173 22.05 -14.95 -0.33
CA GLY A 173 23.20 -15.10 -1.24
C GLY A 173 22.87 -15.59 -2.66
N LYS A 174 21.76 -16.31 -2.85
CA LYS A 174 21.32 -17.02 -4.06
C LYS A 174 20.89 -16.13 -5.24
N CYS A 175 20.80 -14.80 -5.07
CA CYS A 175 20.36 -13.86 -6.13
C CYS A 175 21.48 -12.99 -6.72
N VAL A 176 22.77 -13.30 -6.48
CA VAL A 176 23.87 -12.59 -7.15
C VAL A 176 23.84 -12.85 -8.67
N GLU A 177 23.51 -14.07 -9.09
CA GLU A 177 23.41 -14.49 -10.50
C GLU A 177 22.21 -13.85 -11.23
N GLU A 178 21.00 -13.88 -10.65
CA GLU A 178 19.82 -13.25 -11.26
C GLU A 178 19.98 -11.72 -11.41
N ARG A 179 20.77 -11.09 -10.52
CA ARG A 179 21.08 -9.66 -10.57
C ARG A 179 22.14 -9.34 -11.63
N GLN A 180 23.12 -10.22 -11.84
CA GLN A 180 24.08 -10.11 -12.95
C GLN A 180 23.34 -10.24 -14.29
N GLU A 181 22.44 -11.22 -14.45
CA GLU A 181 21.59 -11.35 -15.65
C GLU A 181 20.71 -10.11 -15.90
N MET A 182 20.09 -9.56 -14.85
CA MET A 182 19.28 -8.35 -14.97
C MET A 182 20.14 -7.12 -15.31
N ALA A 183 21.29 -6.95 -14.65
CA ALA A 183 22.21 -5.83 -14.91
C ALA A 183 22.76 -5.87 -16.36
N GLU A 184 23.02 -7.06 -16.89
CA GLU A 184 23.44 -7.27 -18.28
C GLU A 184 22.31 -6.97 -19.28
N ARG A 185 21.08 -7.44 -19.01
CA ARG A 185 19.90 -7.08 -19.82
C ARG A 185 19.60 -5.58 -19.76
N GLN A 186 19.78 -4.94 -18.62
CA GLN A 186 19.60 -3.50 -18.43
C GLN A 186 20.64 -2.73 -19.24
N ARG A 187 21.93 -3.13 -19.19
CA ARG A 187 23.01 -2.50 -19.98
C ARG A 187 22.72 -2.46 -21.47
N ARG A 188 22.04 -3.47 -22.01
CA ARG A 188 21.66 -3.53 -23.43
C ARG A 188 20.51 -2.59 -23.83
N SER A 189 19.69 -2.09 -22.89
CA SER A 189 18.43 -1.40 -23.22
C SER A 189 18.52 0.14 -23.31
N GLY A 190 19.67 0.78 -23.09
CA GLY A 190 19.90 2.22 -23.35
C GLY A 190 19.10 3.25 -22.53
N LYS A 191 17.95 2.91 -21.92
CA LYS A 191 17.10 3.76 -21.05
C LYS A 191 17.75 4.10 -19.68
N LEU A 192 19.07 3.91 -19.56
CA LEU A 192 19.80 3.72 -18.31
C LEU A 192 20.19 5.01 -17.58
N GLY A 193 20.32 6.14 -18.28
CA GLY A 193 20.94 7.34 -17.69
C GLY A 193 20.18 7.92 -16.50
N LEU A 194 18.88 8.17 -16.67
CA LEU A 194 18.07 8.83 -15.64
C LEU A 194 17.71 7.89 -14.49
N PHE A 195 17.35 6.64 -14.77
CA PHE A 195 16.98 5.66 -13.74
C PHE A 195 18.17 5.21 -12.89
N ASN A 196 19.37 5.03 -13.48
CA ASN A 196 20.56 4.78 -12.67
C ASN A 196 20.98 6.02 -11.88
N ARG A 197 20.84 7.23 -12.43
CA ARG A 197 21.14 8.46 -11.68
C ARG A 197 20.19 8.66 -10.50
N SER A 198 18.89 8.44 -10.67
CA SER A 198 17.92 8.52 -9.58
C SER A 198 18.16 7.43 -8.54
N LYS A 199 18.49 6.20 -8.95
CA LYS A 199 18.89 5.12 -8.05
C LYS A 199 20.14 5.48 -7.24
N LEU A 200 21.20 5.94 -7.88
CA LEU A 200 22.44 6.35 -7.21
C LEU A 200 22.22 7.56 -6.30
N LEU A 201 21.34 8.49 -6.67
CA LEU A 201 20.97 9.64 -5.84
C LEU A 201 20.22 9.18 -4.59
N VAL A 202 19.20 8.34 -4.73
CA VAL A 202 18.42 7.80 -3.62
C VAL A 202 19.31 6.96 -2.70
N GLU A 203 20.17 6.11 -3.25
CA GLU A 203 21.17 5.36 -2.47
C GLU A 203 22.10 6.32 -1.69
N ARG A 204 22.63 7.35 -2.34
CA ARG A 204 23.51 8.34 -1.69
C ARG A 204 22.80 9.15 -0.62
N VAL A 205 21.55 9.57 -0.84
CA VAL A 205 20.73 10.31 0.12
C VAL A 205 20.37 9.46 1.32
N VAL A 206 19.90 8.23 1.11
CA VAL A 206 19.54 7.29 2.18
C VAL A 206 20.77 6.91 3.02
N LEU A 207 21.92 6.66 2.39
CA LEU A 207 23.14 6.28 3.10
C LEU A 207 23.81 7.46 3.82
N ARG A 208 23.76 8.67 3.25
CA ARG A 208 24.42 9.86 3.84
C ARG A 208 23.58 10.51 4.94
N ILE A 209 22.26 10.53 4.77
CA ILE A 209 21.33 11.26 5.67
C ILE A 209 20.65 10.30 6.66
N GLY A 210 20.66 8.98 6.39
CA GLY A 210 20.09 7.97 7.28
C GLY A 210 18.58 8.15 7.44
N PHE A 211 18.12 8.33 8.69
CA PHE A 211 16.70 8.44 9.03
C PHE A 211 15.97 9.54 8.25
N LEU A 212 16.54 10.75 8.20
CA LEU A 212 15.93 11.89 7.51
C LEU A 212 15.87 11.68 5.99
N GLY A 213 16.84 10.96 5.40
CA GLY A 213 16.83 10.60 3.98
C GLY A 213 15.68 9.66 3.65
N ILE A 214 15.44 8.65 4.50
CA ILE A 214 14.31 7.72 4.37
C ILE A 214 12.98 8.46 4.54
N LEU A 215 12.90 9.38 5.51
CA LEU A 215 11.70 10.19 5.75
C LEU A 215 11.35 11.06 4.54
N LEU A 216 12.34 11.72 3.95
CA LEU A 216 12.15 12.51 2.72
C LEU A 216 11.67 11.64 1.56
N CYS A 217 12.30 10.48 1.33
CA CYS A 217 11.86 9.54 0.30
C CYS A 217 10.44 8.99 0.54
N ALA A 218 10.04 8.80 1.80
CA ALA A 218 8.70 8.33 2.17
C ALA A 218 7.61 9.40 2.01
N SER A 219 7.99 10.67 2.10
CA SER A 219 7.08 11.83 2.02
C SER A 219 6.77 12.24 0.57
N VAL A 220 7.52 11.71 -0.40
CA VAL A 220 7.50 12.04 -1.83
C VAL A 220 6.79 10.92 -2.63
N PRO A 221 6.30 11.14 -3.88
CA PRO A 221 5.52 10.15 -4.61
C PRO A 221 6.15 8.74 -4.66
N ASN A 222 5.27 7.75 -4.62
CA ASN A 222 5.56 6.34 -4.38
C ASN A 222 6.72 5.69 -5.18
N PRO A 223 6.99 6.02 -6.45
CA PRO A 223 8.12 5.42 -7.17
C PRO A 223 9.48 5.63 -6.48
N LEU A 224 9.65 6.76 -5.78
CA LEU A 224 10.88 7.05 -5.03
C LEU A 224 10.97 6.26 -3.73
N PHE A 225 9.82 5.99 -3.10
CA PHE A 225 9.76 5.19 -1.90
C PHE A 225 10.11 3.72 -2.16
N ASP A 226 9.52 3.12 -3.19
CA ASP A 226 9.79 1.71 -3.54
C ASP A 226 11.29 1.47 -3.80
N LEU A 227 11.94 2.44 -4.45
CA LEU A 227 13.38 2.42 -4.69
C LEU A 227 14.19 2.53 -3.39
N ALA A 228 13.79 3.45 -2.50
CA ALA A 228 14.41 3.60 -1.18
C ALA A 228 14.21 2.34 -0.33
N GLY A 229 13.05 1.68 -0.40
CA GLY A 229 12.76 0.42 0.27
C GLY A 229 13.70 -0.70 -0.16
N VAL A 230 13.89 -0.88 -1.48
CA VAL A 230 14.85 -1.86 -2.03
C VAL A 230 16.28 -1.54 -1.59
N ALA A 231 16.70 -0.27 -1.66
CA ALA A 231 18.03 0.15 -1.21
C ALA A 231 18.23 -0.12 0.29
N CYS A 232 17.30 0.30 1.15
CA CYS A 232 17.35 0.08 2.60
C CYS A 232 17.40 -1.40 2.96
N GLY A 233 16.62 -2.24 2.28
CA GLY A 233 16.63 -3.69 2.48
C GLY A 233 17.97 -4.30 2.07
N HIS A 234 18.52 -3.89 0.93
CA HIS A 234 19.83 -4.36 0.44
C HIS A 234 20.99 -3.96 1.36
N PHE A 235 20.97 -2.75 1.91
CA PHE A 235 21.97 -2.27 2.87
C PHE A 235 21.72 -2.69 4.32
N LEU A 236 20.72 -3.56 4.56
CA LEU A 236 20.40 -4.11 5.88
C LEU A 236 20.13 -3.03 6.94
N VAL A 237 19.54 -1.89 6.55
CA VAL A 237 19.15 -0.83 7.50
C VAL A 237 18.19 -1.42 8.54
N PRO A 238 18.33 -1.13 9.85
CA PRO A 238 17.44 -1.65 10.89
C PRO A 238 15.96 -1.39 10.59
N PHE A 239 15.11 -2.39 10.81
CA PHE A 239 13.68 -2.33 10.48
C PHE A 239 13.00 -1.13 11.14
N TRP A 240 13.21 -0.90 12.43
CA TRP A 240 12.56 0.19 13.16
C TRP A 240 12.93 1.58 12.64
N LYS A 241 14.18 1.78 12.19
CA LYS A 241 14.61 3.06 11.60
C LYS A 241 13.90 3.31 10.27
N PHE A 242 13.79 2.27 9.44
CA PHE A 242 13.05 2.33 8.20
C PHE A 242 11.56 2.54 8.49
N PHE A 243 10.91 1.62 9.19
CA PHE A 243 9.48 1.64 9.47
C PHE A 243 9.02 2.97 10.09
N LEU A 244 9.70 3.48 11.11
CA LEU A 244 9.30 4.74 11.76
C LEU A 244 9.42 5.95 10.80
N ALA A 245 10.51 6.03 10.01
CA ALA A 245 10.65 7.07 9.01
C ALA A 245 9.53 6.99 7.95
N THR A 246 9.14 5.78 7.56
CA THR A 246 8.06 5.57 6.59
C THR A 246 6.68 5.89 7.15
N LEU A 247 6.44 5.54 8.41
CA LEU A 247 5.21 5.82 9.12
C LEU A 247 4.99 7.33 9.24
N ILE A 248 6.01 8.07 9.68
CA ILE A 248 5.96 9.53 9.80
C ILE A 248 5.79 10.17 8.41
N GLY A 249 6.58 9.74 7.41
CA GLY A 249 6.50 10.28 6.06
C GLY A 249 5.12 10.10 5.42
N LYS A 250 4.49 8.93 5.61
CA LYS A 250 3.23 8.59 4.96
C LYS A 250 1.99 8.96 5.76
N ALA A 251 1.95 8.61 7.05
CA ALA A 251 0.79 8.89 7.89
C ALA A 251 0.75 10.36 8.31
N ILE A 252 1.90 10.99 8.59
CA ILE A 252 1.93 12.37 9.06
C ILE A 252 2.13 13.33 7.91
N PHE A 253 3.18 13.23 7.10
CA PHE A 253 3.38 14.26 6.06
C PHE A 253 2.47 14.07 4.85
N LYS A 254 2.56 12.93 4.17
CA LYS A 254 1.87 12.70 2.90
C LYS A 254 0.34 12.73 3.05
N ALA A 255 -0.21 12.00 4.03
CA ALA A 255 -1.66 11.96 4.24
C ALA A 255 -2.22 13.36 4.58
N ASN A 256 -1.53 14.14 5.43
CA ASN A 256 -1.95 15.51 5.75
C ASN A 256 -1.90 16.46 4.54
N ILE A 257 -0.88 16.36 3.69
CA ILE A 257 -0.80 17.17 2.46
C ILE A 257 -1.92 16.79 1.49
N GLN A 258 -2.18 15.50 1.30
CA GLN A 258 -3.23 15.01 0.39
C GLN A 258 -4.63 15.47 0.83
N GLN A 259 -4.97 15.36 2.11
CA GLN A 259 -6.26 15.86 2.62
C GLN A 259 -6.36 17.39 2.59
N LEU A 260 -5.27 18.12 2.85
CA LEU A 260 -5.24 19.59 2.78
C LEU A 260 -5.60 20.07 1.38
N ILE A 261 -5.00 19.45 0.36
CA ILE A 261 -5.32 19.75 -1.04
C ILE A 261 -6.80 19.51 -1.33
N VAL A 262 -7.38 18.43 -0.83
CA VAL A 262 -8.81 18.13 -1.02
C VAL A 262 -9.68 19.16 -0.31
N VAL A 263 -9.46 19.44 0.98
CA VAL A 263 -10.29 20.41 1.72
C VAL A 263 -10.19 21.82 1.12
N ILE A 264 -8.99 22.26 0.73
CA ILE A 264 -8.81 23.54 0.03
C ILE A 264 -9.59 23.56 -1.28
N ALA A 265 -9.56 22.47 -2.06
CA ALA A 265 -10.28 22.39 -3.32
C ALA A 265 -11.81 22.50 -3.16
N PHE A 266 -12.37 22.16 -1.99
CA PHE A 266 -13.81 22.28 -1.74
C PHE A 266 -14.24 23.59 -1.06
N SER A 267 -13.29 24.43 -0.64
CA SER A 267 -13.57 25.74 -0.04
C SER A 267 -13.69 26.83 -1.12
N GLU A 268 -14.85 27.47 -1.24
CA GLU A 268 -15.09 28.49 -2.28
C GLU A 268 -14.19 29.72 -2.12
N ASP A 269 -14.01 30.22 -0.89
CA ASP A 269 -13.20 31.40 -0.60
C ASP A 269 -11.70 31.15 -0.85
N LEU A 270 -11.20 29.98 -0.46
CA LEU A 270 -9.80 29.62 -0.67
C LEU A 270 -9.51 29.29 -2.14
N VAL A 271 -10.44 28.63 -2.84
CA VAL A 271 -10.30 28.37 -4.27
C VAL A 271 -10.24 29.68 -5.04
N THR A 272 -11.13 30.63 -4.77
CA THR A 272 -11.14 31.92 -5.46
C THR A 272 -9.87 32.73 -5.16
N MET A 273 -9.41 32.74 -3.90
CA MET A 273 -8.11 33.36 -3.54
C MET A 273 -6.93 32.68 -4.26
N LEU A 274 -6.91 31.35 -4.32
CA LEU A 274 -5.82 30.57 -4.93
C LEU A 274 -5.80 30.72 -6.46
N ILE A 275 -6.96 30.71 -7.10
CA ILE A 275 -7.12 30.95 -8.53
C ILE A 275 -6.69 32.37 -8.89
N ASN A 276 -7.10 33.38 -8.10
CA ASN A 276 -6.69 34.78 -8.30
C ASN A 276 -5.17 34.96 -8.10
N SER A 277 -4.58 34.23 -7.15
CA SER A 277 -3.14 34.21 -6.92
C SER A 277 -2.38 33.50 -8.05
N LEU A 278 -2.94 32.41 -8.58
CA LEU A 278 -2.40 31.69 -9.73
C LEU A 278 -2.50 32.53 -11.01
N GLY A 279 -3.54 33.34 -11.14
CA GLY A 279 -3.71 34.34 -12.22
C GLY A 279 -2.64 35.45 -12.23
N ARG A 280 -1.95 35.69 -11.11
CA ARG A 280 -0.79 36.60 -11.05
C ARG A 280 0.50 36.01 -11.60
N VAL A 281 0.55 34.70 -11.86
CA VAL A 281 1.74 34.05 -12.46
C VAL A 281 1.75 34.34 -13.96
N PRO A 282 2.73 35.12 -14.47
CA PRO A 282 2.82 35.38 -15.89
C PRO A 282 2.97 34.07 -16.68
N TRP A 283 2.37 34.02 -17.87
CA TRP A 283 2.42 32.92 -18.85
C TRP A 283 1.50 31.70 -18.60
N ILE A 284 1.31 31.25 -17.36
CA ILE A 284 0.59 30.00 -17.03
C ILE A 284 -0.78 30.23 -16.39
N GLY A 285 -0.93 31.31 -15.62
CA GLY A 285 -2.12 31.57 -14.78
C GLY A 285 -3.43 31.67 -15.56
N SER A 286 -3.48 32.49 -16.61
CA SER A 286 -4.72 32.77 -17.35
C SER A 286 -5.25 31.57 -18.15
N ARG A 287 -4.38 30.66 -18.61
CA ARG A 287 -4.79 29.45 -19.34
C ARG A 287 -5.27 28.31 -18.44
N LEU A 288 -4.81 28.26 -17.19
CA LEU A 288 -5.19 27.22 -16.22
C LEU A 288 -6.37 27.61 -15.33
N GLN A 289 -6.64 28.90 -15.16
CA GLN A 289 -7.75 29.41 -14.36
C GLN A 289 -9.12 28.87 -14.81
N ALA A 290 -9.47 29.03 -16.09
CA ALA A 290 -10.76 28.60 -16.63
C ALA A 290 -11.01 27.07 -16.56
N PRO A 291 -10.07 26.18 -16.97
CA PRO A 291 -10.30 24.74 -16.87
C PRO A 291 -10.33 24.23 -15.44
N ILE A 292 -9.51 24.77 -14.53
CA ILE A 292 -9.52 24.37 -13.11
C ILE A 292 -10.84 24.76 -12.46
N GLN A 293 -11.31 25.99 -12.67
CA GLN A 293 -12.56 26.46 -12.10
C GLN A 293 -13.76 25.64 -12.62
N LYS A 294 -13.78 25.30 -13.91
CA LYS A 294 -14.84 24.47 -14.51
C LYS A 294 -14.83 23.03 -14.01
N VAL A 295 -13.65 22.41 -13.87
CA VAL A 295 -13.52 21.05 -13.31
C VAL A 295 -13.97 21.02 -11.86
N LEU A 296 -13.58 22.03 -11.07
CA LEU A 296 -13.87 22.06 -9.65
C LEU A 296 -15.36 22.28 -9.37
N SER A 297 -16.00 23.23 -10.05
CA SER A 297 -17.44 23.47 -9.91
C SER A 297 -18.27 22.27 -10.38
N THR A 298 -17.88 21.63 -11.49
CA THR A 298 -18.54 20.41 -11.98
C THR A 298 -18.40 19.25 -11.00
N THR A 299 -17.24 19.11 -10.36
CA THR A 299 -16.98 18.06 -9.35
C THR A 299 -17.77 18.31 -8.08
N LYS A 300 -17.82 19.58 -7.62
CA LYS A 300 -18.64 20.01 -6.49
C LYS A 300 -20.11 19.67 -6.71
N LEU A 301 -20.68 20.08 -7.85
CA LEU A 301 -22.10 19.82 -8.20
C LEU A 301 -22.44 18.32 -8.26
N ARG A 302 -21.56 17.48 -8.81
CA ARG A 302 -21.77 16.02 -8.86
C ARG A 302 -21.76 15.34 -7.49
N MET A 303 -21.11 15.92 -6.50
CA MET A 303 -21.16 15.42 -5.11
C MET A 303 -22.32 15.99 -4.28
N HIS A 304 -23.03 17.01 -4.75
CA HIS A 304 -24.25 17.51 -4.11
C HIS A 304 -25.45 16.62 -4.42
N ARG A 305 -25.55 16.16 -5.67
CA ARG A 305 -26.68 15.35 -6.12
C ARG A 305 -26.15 13.93 -6.31
N LYS A 306 -26.55 12.99 -5.45
CA LYS A 306 -26.29 11.54 -5.63
C LYS A 306 -27.08 11.08 -6.87
N VAL A 307 -26.65 11.50 -8.05
CA VAL A 307 -27.32 11.26 -9.33
C VAL A 307 -26.99 9.84 -9.74
N LYS A 308 -28.03 9.00 -9.77
CA LYS A 308 -28.11 7.86 -10.69
C LYS A 308 -27.78 8.39 -12.08
N ASP A 309 -26.71 7.86 -12.66
CA ASP A 309 -26.20 8.14 -14.00
C ASP A 309 -27.30 8.52 -14.99
N ASP A 310 -27.12 9.65 -15.65
CA ASP A 310 -27.43 9.77 -17.08
C ASP A 310 -26.72 10.98 -17.69
N SER A 311 -25.79 10.70 -18.62
CA SER A 311 -25.27 11.58 -19.67
C SER A 311 -24.46 12.85 -19.30
N SER A 312 -23.13 12.74 -19.29
CA SER A 312 -22.24 13.81 -19.83
C SER A 312 -20.92 13.23 -20.35
N THR A 313 -20.82 13.21 -21.67
CA THR A 313 -19.95 12.40 -22.56
C THR A 313 -18.44 12.68 -22.48
N GLY A 314 -17.95 13.52 -21.55
CA GLY A 314 -16.52 13.87 -21.46
C GLY A 314 -15.79 13.23 -20.28
N LEU A 315 -16.29 13.43 -19.05
CA LEU A 315 -15.67 12.90 -17.83
C LEU A 315 -16.04 11.45 -17.55
N GLY A 316 -17.24 11.00 -17.97
CA GLY A 316 -17.62 9.59 -17.86
C GLY A 316 -16.69 8.69 -18.67
N ILE A 317 -16.25 9.15 -19.85
CA ILE A 317 -15.26 8.45 -20.67
C ILE A 317 -13.91 8.37 -19.95
N VAL A 318 -13.45 9.45 -19.32
CA VAL A 318 -12.19 9.46 -18.56
C VAL A 318 -12.28 8.53 -17.34
N ALA A 319 -13.39 8.58 -16.60
CA ALA A 319 -13.63 7.70 -15.45
C ALA A 319 -13.72 6.22 -15.86
N HIS A 320 -14.44 5.91 -16.95
CA HIS A 320 -14.46 4.57 -17.55
C HIS A 320 -13.06 4.14 -18.02
N GLY A 321 -12.27 5.06 -18.58
CA GLY A 321 -10.87 4.82 -18.94
C GLY A 321 -10.02 4.43 -17.74
N PHE A 322 -10.13 5.16 -16.61
CA PHE A 322 -9.47 4.80 -15.36
C PHE A 322 -9.96 3.46 -14.80
N GLN A 323 -11.25 3.15 -14.91
CA GLN A 323 -11.81 1.88 -14.45
C GLN A 323 -11.30 0.69 -15.29
N ILE A 324 -11.27 0.83 -16.62
CA ILE A 324 -10.71 -0.18 -17.54
C ILE A 324 -9.21 -0.36 -17.27
N LEU A 325 -8.47 0.73 -17.09
CA LEU A 325 -7.05 0.69 -16.74
C LEU A 325 -6.82 -0.03 -15.40
N ALA A 326 -7.62 0.28 -14.38
CA ALA A 326 -7.55 -0.38 -13.09
C ALA A 326 -7.84 -1.88 -13.21
N LEU A 327 -8.87 -2.27 -13.97
CA LEU A 327 -9.19 -3.68 -14.23
C LEU A 327 -8.04 -4.39 -14.94
N PHE A 328 -7.42 -3.75 -15.93
CA PHE A 328 -6.25 -4.30 -16.62
C PHE A 328 -5.06 -4.50 -15.67
N ILE A 329 -4.76 -3.51 -14.81
CA ILE A 329 -3.69 -3.60 -13.82
C ILE A 329 -3.96 -4.73 -12.81
N VAL A 330 -5.19 -4.85 -12.29
CA VAL A 330 -5.56 -5.91 -11.35
C VAL A 330 -5.46 -7.28 -12.02
N THR A 331 -5.97 -7.42 -13.24
CA THR A 331 -5.88 -8.69 -13.99
C THR A 331 -4.43 -9.08 -14.23
N TYR A 332 -3.59 -8.13 -14.65
CA TYR A 332 -2.16 -8.34 -14.81
C TYR A 332 -1.49 -8.75 -13.49
N PHE A 333 -1.84 -8.09 -12.38
CA PHE A 333 -1.32 -8.42 -11.06
C PHE A 333 -1.70 -9.84 -10.64
N VAL A 334 -2.97 -10.25 -10.81
CA VAL A 334 -3.42 -11.61 -10.51
C VAL A 334 -2.66 -12.64 -11.32
N VAL A 335 -2.50 -12.42 -12.64
CA VAL A 335 -1.74 -13.36 -13.48
C VAL A 335 -0.26 -13.39 -13.09
N SER A 336 0.34 -12.24 -12.80
CA SER A 336 1.72 -12.15 -12.31
C SER A 336 1.91 -12.91 -10.98
N LEU A 337 0.95 -12.79 -10.05
CA LEU A 337 0.95 -13.51 -8.79
C LEU A 337 0.84 -15.02 -9.00
N LEU A 338 -0.06 -15.48 -9.88
CA LEU A 338 -0.20 -16.90 -10.21
C LEU A 338 1.10 -17.47 -10.78
N ASN A 339 1.74 -16.73 -11.70
CA ASN A 339 3.03 -17.10 -12.27
C ASN A 339 4.12 -17.18 -11.19
N ALA A 340 4.19 -16.18 -10.31
CA ALA A 340 5.19 -16.12 -9.24
C ALA A 340 5.04 -17.28 -8.25
N LEU A 341 3.80 -17.62 -7.86
CA LEU A 341 3.50 -18.77 -7.00
C LEU A 341 3.90 -20.09 -7.65
N ALA A 342 3.57 -20.29 -8.93
CA ALA A 342 3.94 -21.50 -9.66
C ALA A 342 5.46 -21.66 -9.78
N GLN A 343 6.18 -20.58 -10.09
CA GLN A 343 7.64 -20.58 -10.17
C GLN A 343 8.29 -20.84 -8.81
N LYS A 344 7.72 -20.29 -7.74
CA LYS A 344 8.17 -20.55 -6.36
C LYS A 344 7.98 -22.01 -5.96
N HIS A 345 6.86 -22.62 -6.33
CA HIS A 345 6.62 -24.05 -6.09
C HIS A 345 7.67 -24.92 -6.78
N TRP A 346 7.91 -24.65 -8.07
CA TRP A 346 8.90 -25.37 -8.85
C TRP A 346 10.30 -25.25 -8.24
N GLN A 347 10.66 -24.05 -7.79
CA GLN A 347 11.94 -23.81 -7.11
C GLN A 347 12.05 -24.59 -5.80
N ARG A 348 10.99 -24.61 -4.96
CA ARG A 348 11.01 -25.40 -3.72
C ARG A 348 11.19 -26.89 -4.00
N LYS A 349 10.47 -27.43 -4.98
CA LYS A 349 10.58 -28.85 -5.35
C LYS A 349 12.01 -29.18 -5.81
N HIS A 350 12.59 -28.32 -6.63
CA HIS A 350 13.96 -28.52 -7.13
C HIS A 350 15.02 -28.38 -6.03
N ASP A 351 14.82 -27.49 -5.06
CA ASP A 351 15.70 -27.38 -3.89
C ASP A 351 15.61 -28.65 -3.01
N GLN A 352 14.40 -29.20 -2.80
CA GLN A 352 14.21 -30.46 -2.06
C GLN A 352 14.87 -31.67 -2.76
N GLU A 353 14.72 -31.77 -4.08
CA GLU A 353 15.35 -32.84 -4.87
C GLU A 353 16.89 -32.76 -4.86
N LYS A 354 17.46 -31.56 -4.67
CA LYS A 354 18.91 -31.37 -4.49
C LYS A 354 19.37 -31.76 -3.11
N GLU A 355 18.62 -31.39 -2.07
CA GLU A 355 18.92 -31.76 -0.69
C GLU A 355 18.87 -33.28 -0.50
N GLN A 356 17.87 -33.95 -1.08
CA GLN A 356 17.79 -35.42 -1.04
C GLN A 356 18.98 -36.09 -1.73
N ARG A 357 19.35 -35.63 -2.93
CA ARG A 357 20.53 -36.16 -3.63
C ARG A 357 21.83 -35.90 -2.88
N ALA A 358 21.98 -34.75 -2.22
CA ALA A 358 23.14 -34.47 -1.40
C ALA A 358 23.22 -35.43 -0.19
N GLN A 359 22.09 -35.72 0.46
CA GLN A 359 22.01 -36.68 1.55
C GLN A 359 22.33 -38.11 1.10
N GLU A 360 21.85 -38.53 -0.08
CA GLU A 360 22.17 -39.83 -0.67
C GLU A 360 23.67 -39.97 -0.94
N ILE A 361 24.31 -38.94 -1.53
CA ILE A 361 25.76 -38.93 -1.77
C ILE A 361 26.55 -38.96 -0.45
N GLU A 362 26.12 -38.22 0.57
CA GLU A 362 26.76 -38.26 1.91
C GLU A 362 26.63 -39.64 2.57
N LEU A 363 25.48 -40.32 2.39
CA LEU A 363 25.26 -41.68 2.87
C LEU A 363 26.14 -42.71 2.15
N GLU A 364 26.24 -42.62 0.81
CA GLU A 364 27.12 -43.48 0.01
C GLU A 364 28.60 -43.30 0.37
N GLN A 365 29.05 -42.06 0.60
CA GLN A 365 30.41 -41.77 1.04
C GLN A 365 30.71 -42.39 2.40
N ARG A 366 29.80 -42.26 3.38
CA ARG A 366 29.96 -42.89 4.69
C ARG A 366 29.99 -44.41 4.65
N SER A 367 29.21 -45.03 3.75
CA SER A 367 29.23 -46.49 3.56
C SER A 367 30.58 -46.95 3.01
N ASN A 368 31.09 -46.27 1.98
CA ASN A 368 32.38 -46.62 1.37
C ASN A 368 33.57 -46.39 2.34
N ASP A 369 33.53 -45.36 3.17
CA ASP A 369 34.55 -45.14 4.20
C ASP A 369 34.52 -46.21 5.30
N GLY A 370 33.32 -46.71 5.66
CA GLY A 370 33.15 -47.81 6.62
C GLY A 370 33.66 -49.16 6.10
N ASP A 371 33.37 -49.49 4.84
CA ASP A 371 33.84 -50.73 4.21
C ASP A 371 35.36 -50.73 4.00
N ASN A 372 35.96 -49.58 3.67
CA ASN A 372 37.42 -49.46 3.58
C ASN A 372 38.14 -49.60 4.93
N GLN A 373 37.50 -49.22 6.04
CA GLN A 373 38.06 -49.45 7.38
C GLN A 373 37.99 -50.93 7.79
N GLN A 374 36.93 -51.65 7.41
CA GLN A 374 36.81 -53.09 7.68
C GLN A 374 37.71 -53.96 6.78
N ALA A 375 38.11 -53.48 5.61
CA ALA A 375 39.05 -54.19 4.73
C ALA A 375 40.54 -54.01 5.13
N GLN A 376 40.84 -53.13 6.09
CA GLN A 376 42.19 -52.87 6.59
C GLN A 376 42.52 -53.54 7.93
N GLU A 377 41.52 -54.15 8.59
CA GLU A 377 41.68 -55.07 9.73
C GLU A 377 41.64 -56.53 9.25
#